data_AF-A0A942K3I5-F1
#
_entry.id   AF-A0A942K3I5-F1
#
_cell.length_a   1.000
_cell.length_b   1.000
_cell.length_c   1.000
_cell.angle_alpha   90.00
_cell.angle_beta   90.00
_cell.angle_gamma   90.00
#
_symmetry.space_group_name_H-M   'P 1'
#
loop_
_entity.id
_entity.type
_entity.pdbx_description
1 polymer ?
#
loop_
_entity_poly.entity_id
_entity_poly.type
_entity_poly.pdbx_seq_one_letter_code
_entity_poly.pdbx_strand_id
1 'polypeptide(L)'
;MKTSFLPLLAVVVLTLGGCTGTTPIKNLALPPVSTIEGTVTQLDDNGFTLTDGSGAIFVSAKLPDHKKLGLSLNETVNVYGNLRGGQEKIFDGYVIKKSSGEQIIVTHPTPHFGFIIHSAFE
;
A
#
# COMPACT_ATOMS: atom_id res chain seq x y z
N MET A 1 42.05 24.93 34.95
CA MET A 1 41.64 23.54 34.69
C MET A 1 40.19 23.35 35.12
N LYS A 2 39.26 23.26 34.15
CA LYS A 2 37.99 22.55 34.30
C LYS A 2 37.42 22.34 32.89
N THR A 3 37.97 21.34 32.22
CA THR A 3 37.35 20.69 31.07
C THR A 3 36.22 19.82 31.60
N SER A 4 35.01 19.99 31.09
CA SER A 4 33.98 18.96 31.22
C SER A 4 33.12 18.92 29.96
N PHE A 5 33.65 18.18 29.00
CA PHE A 5 32.96 17.25 28.09
C PHE A 5 31.50 17.57 27.70
N LEU A 6 31.35 18.14 26.50
CA LEU A 6 30.26 17.79 25.59
C LEU A 6 30.53 16.38 25.04
N PRO A 7 29.55 15.48 25.12
CA PRO A 7 29.27 14.63 23.96
C PRO A 7 27.76 14.60 23.68
N LEU A 8 27.39 14.91 22.44
CA LEU A 8 27.01 13.87 21.48
C LEU A 8 25.56 13.40 21.69
N LEU A 9 24.59 14.26 21.35
CA LEU A 9 23.32 13.77 20.82
C LEU A 9 23.33 14.01 19.31
N ALA A 10 24.13 13.17 18.66
CA ALA A 10 24.15 13.06 17.21
C ALA A 10 22.79 12.55 16.75
N VAL A 11 22.08 13.40 16.01
CA VAL A 11 21.37 13.06 14.77
C VAL A 11 20.66 11.71 14.79
N VAL A 12 19.43 11.68 15.30
CA VAL A 12 18.40 10.73 14.82
C VAL A 12 17.54 11.50 13.82
N VAL A 13 18.14 11.80 12.68
CA VAL A 13 17.43 12.09 11.43
C VAL A 13 17.92 11.00 10.51
N LEU A 14 17.06 10.05 10.14
CA LEU A 14 17.10 9.22 8.91
C LEU A 14 16.22 7.96 9.06
N THR A 15 14.90 8.12 9.20
CA THR A 15 13.93 7.15 8.63
C THR A 15 12.66 7.87 8.18
N LEU A 16 12.81 9.00 7.49
CA LEU A 16 11.74 9.46 6.60
C LEU A 16 11.82 8.60 5.34
N GLY A 17 11.33 7.35 5.44
CA GLY A 17 10.90 6.61 4.27
C GLY A 17 9.85 7.49 3.57
N GLY A 18 10.07 7.77 2.28
CA GLY A 18 9.39 8.82 1.55
C GLY A 18 7.88 8.86 1.79
N CYS A 19 7.32 10.07 1.86
CA CYS A 19 5.90 10.36 2.09
C CYS A 19 4.98 9.87 0.96
N THR A 20 4.94 8.56 0.73
CA THR A 20 3.77 7.83 0.24
C THR A 20 3.27 7.05 1.45
N GLY A 21 2.53 7.75 2.31
CA GLY A 21 2.05 7.19 3.57
C GLY A 21 1.09 6.04 3.31
N THR A 22 1.33 4.90 3.96
CA THR A 22 0.37 3.79 3.99
C THR A 22 -0.90 4.26 4.68
N THR A 23 -2.04 4.02 4.05
CA THR A 23 -3.36 4.34 4.58
C THR A 23 -3.81 3.21 5.50
N PRO A 24 -4.17 3.48 6.77
CA PRO A 24 -4.78 2.47 7.63
C PRO A 24 -6.05 1.93 6.98
N ILE A 25 -6.28 0.61 7.03
CA ILE A 25 -7.41 -0.05 6.39
C ILE A 25 -8.75 0.58 6.80
N LYS A 26 -8.93 0.93 8.08
CA LYS A 26 -10.16 1.58 8.57
C LYS A 26 -10.45 2.94 7.93
N ASN A 27 -9.41 3.62 7.44
CA ASN A 27 -9.46 4.96 6.86
C ASN A 27 -9.56 4.91 5.32
N LEU A 28 -9.65 3.72 4.72
CA LEU A 28 -9.84 3.60 3.28
C LEU A 28 -11.12 4.30 2.84
N ALA A 29 -10.97 5.20 1.89
CA ALA A 29 -12.05 5.93 1.24
C ALA A 29 -12.00 5.69 -0.26
N LEU A 30 -13.15 5.83 -0.91
CA LEU A 30 -13.27 5.80 -2.37
C LEU A 30 -12.49 6.97 -2.99
N PRO A 31 -11.99 6.81 -4.24
CA PRO A 31 -10.69 7.28 -4.77
C PRO A 31 -10.18 8.66 -4.32
N PRO A 32 -8.84 8.88 -4.26
CA PRO A 32 -7.82 8.33 -5.18
C PRO A 32 -7.04 7.07 -4.71
N VAL A 33 -6.13 6.59 -5.57
CA VAL A 33 -5.21 5.46 -5.36
C VAL A 33 -4.56 5.53 -3.98
N SER A 34 -4.66 4.42 -3.25
CA SER A 34 -4.13 4.29 -1.91
C SER A 34 -3.07 3.18 -1.86
N THR A 35 -2.15 3.32 -0.92
CA THR A 35 -1.23 2.24 -0.54
C THR A 35 -1.64 1.75 0.84
N ILE A 36 -1.83 0.45 1.01
CA ILE A 36 -2.07 -0.16 2.32
C ILE A 36 -0.93 -1.09 2.68
N GLU A 37 -0.67 -1.24 3.97
CA GLU A 37 0.30 -2.20 4.50
C GLU A 37 -0.38 -3.07 5.53
N GLY A 38 -0.07 -4.36 5.52
CA GLY A 38 -0.58 -5.27 6.53
C GLY A 38 -0.03 -6.67 6.37
N THR A 39 -0.56 -7.57 7.19
CA THR A 39 -0.23 -8.99 7.23
C THR A 39 -1.29 -9.80 6.51
N VAL A 40 -0.87 -10.72 5.65
CA VAL A 40 -1.75 -11.66 4.94
C VAL A 40 -2.28 -12.69 5.94
N THR A 41 -3.59 -12.68 6.19
CA THR A 41 -4.24 -13.57 7.18
C THR A 41 -5.05 -14.69 6.53
N GLN A 42 -5.43 -14.53 5.26
CA GLN A 42 -6.12 -15.55 4.47
C GLN A 42 -5.69 -15.45 3.00
N LEU A 43 -5.63 -16.59 2.31
CA LEU A 43 -5.36 -16.68 0.88
C LEU A 43 -6.55 -17.33 0.19
N ASP A 44 -6.98 -16.74 -0.93
CA ASP A 44 -8.10 -17.21 -1.76
C ASP A 44 -7.68 -17.22 -3.24
N ASP A 45 -8.41 -17.95 -4.09
CA ASP A 45 -8.06 -18.07 -5.52
C ASP A 45 -8.09 -16.74 -6.28
N ASN A 46 -8.88 -15.77 -5.80
CA ASN A 46 -9.05 -14.47 -6.43
C ASN A 46 -8.34 -13.33 -5.67
N GLY A 47 -7.65 -13.62 -4.56
CA GLY A 47 -7.13 -12.58 -3.69
C GLY A 47 -6.68 -13.07 -2.32
N PHE A 48 -6.68 -12.17 -1.34
CA PHE A 48 -6.28 -12.47 0.02
C PHE A 48 -6.86 -11.46 1.00
N THR A 49 -6.98 -11.85 2.28
CA THR A 49 -7.31 -10.91 3.35
C THR A 49 -6.04 -10.29 3.91
N LEU A 50 -5.99 -8.97 3.91
CA LEU A 50 -4.93 -8.18 4.52
C LEU A 50 -5.43 -7.55 5.81
N THR A 51 -4.66 -7.69 6.89
CA THR A 51 -5.00 -7.15 8.22
C THR A 51 -3.91 -6.22 8.70
N ASP A 52 -4.28 -5.05 9.18
CA ASP A 52 -3.39 -4.12 9.88
C ASP A 52 -3.89 -3.88 11.32
N GLY A 53 -3.22 -3.01 12.08
CA GLY A 53 -3.65 -2.67 13.44
C GLY A 53 -4.99 -1.93 13.53
N SER A 54 -5.64 -1.63 12.40
CA SER A 54 -6.84 -0.82 12.29
C SER A 54 -8.05 -1.59 11.77
N GLY A 55 -7.85 -2.68 11.03
CA GLY A 55 -8.91 -3.53 10.49
C GLY A 55 -8.40 -4.59 9.53
N ALA A 56 -9.34 -5.18 8.79
CA ALA A 56 -9.06 -6.17 7.75
C ALA A 56 -9.83 -5.82 6.47
N ILE A 57 -9.26 -6.14 5.32
CA ILE A 57 -9.91 -5.95 4.01
C ILE A 57 -9.53 -7.08 3.06
N PHE A 58 -10.48 -7.47 2.21
CA PHE A 58 -10.21 -8.37 1.11
C PHE A 58 -9.56 -7.61 -0.05
N VAL A 59 -8.37 -8.07 -0.45
CA VAL A 59 -7.62 -7.58 -1.59
C VAL A 59 -7.87 -8.50 -2.78
N SER A 60 -8.57 -7.99 -3.79
CA SER A 60 -8.73 -8.66 -5.08
C SER A 60 -7.45 -8.50 -5.88
N ALA A 61 -6.79 -9.62 -6.18
CA ALA A 61 -5.47 -9.65 -6.79
C ALA A 61 -5.26 -10.88 -7.69
N LYS A 62 -6.21 -11.16 -8.58
CA LYS A 62 -6.15 -12.33 -9.46
C LYS A 62 -5.16 -12.12 -10.60
N LEU A 63 -4.16 -12.99 -10.72
CA LEU A 63 -3.27 -13.05 -11.88
C LEU A 63 -3.92 -13.80 -13.05
N PRO A 64 -3.54 -13.47 -14.31
CA PRO A 64 -3.97 -14.23 -15.49
C PRO A 64 -3.45 -15.67 -15.45
N ASP A 65 -4.07 -16.53 -16.27
CA ASP A 65 -3.66 -17.92 -16.49
C ASP A 65 -3.60 -18.80 -15.22
N HIS A 66 -4.45 -18.50 -14.23
CA HIS A 66 -4.51 -19.23 -12.94
C HIS A 66 -3.18 -19.23 -12.17
N LYS A 67 -2.31 -18.25 -12.43
CA LYS A 67 -1.07 -18.10 -11.67
C LYS A 67 -1.39 -17.72 -10.22
N LYS A 68 -0.67 -18.32 -9.28
CA LYS A 68 -0.74 -17.96 -7.87
C LYS A 68 0.15 -16.75 -7.59
N LEU A 69 -0.27 -15.90 -6.66
CA LEU A 69 0.49 -14.71 -6.24
C LEU A 69 1.83 -15.05 -5.58
N GLY A 70 2.02 -16.28 -5.09
CA GLY A 70 3.25 -16.65 -4.38
C GLY A 70 3.42 -15.90 -3.05
N LEU A 71 2.29 -15.58 -2.40
CA LEU A 71 2.24 -15.02 -1.05
C LEU A 71 2.08 -16.14 -0.02
N SER A 72 2.57 -15.88 1.19
CA SER A 72 2.42 -16.78 2.34
C SER A 72 1.52 -16.18 3.42
N LEU A 73 0.87 -17.04 4.21
CA LEU A 73 0.21 -16.58 5.43
C LEU A 73 1.23 -15.96 6.38
N ASN A 74 0.80 -14.93 7.11
CA ASN A 74 1.61 -14.11 8.01
C ASN A 74 2.71 -13.27 7.33
N GLU A 75 2.69 -13.16 6.00
CA GLU A 75 3.60 -12.30 5.27
C GLU A 75 3.11 -10.84 5.33
N THR A 76 4.03 -9.90 5.59
CA THR A 76 3.74 -8.47 5.53
C THR A 76 4.00 -7.94 4.12
N VAL A 77 3.02 -7.24 3.55
CA VAL A 77 3.10 -6.70 2.19
C VAL A 77 2.53 -5.29 2.12
N ASN A 78 3.05 -4.50 1.17
CA ASN A 78 2.43 -3.25 0.75
C ASN A 78 1.62 -3.50 -0.53
N VAL A 79 0.38 -3.04 -0.55
CA VAL A 79 -0.53 -3.18 -1.70
C VAL A 79 -0.90 -1.81 -2.23
N TYR A 80 -0.66 -1.59 -3.51
CA TYR A 80 -1.10 -0.41 -4.25
C TYR A 80 -2.40 -0.73 -4.95
N GLY A 81 -3.42 0.11 -4.79
CA GLY A 81 -4.72 -0.18 -5.34
C GLY A 81 -5.77 0.89 -5.09
N ASN A 82 -7.02 0.54 -5.36
CA ASN A 82 -8.18 1.39 -5.10
C ASN A 82 -9.21 0.63 -4.27
N LEU A 83 -9.86 1.33 -3.34
CA LEU A 83 -11.09 0.81 -2.76
C LEU A 83 -12.19 0.84 -3.83
N ARG A 84 -12.86 -0.29 -4.02
CA ARG A 84 -14.02 -0.40 -4.92
C ARG A 84 -15.27 0.07 -4.19
N GLY A 85 -16.07 0.89 -4.86
CA GLY A 85 -17.41 1.27 -4.38
C GLY A 85 -18.38 0.11 -4.55
N GLY A 86 -19.30 -0.06 -3.61
CA GLY A 86 -20.29 -1.14 -3.63
C GLY A 86 -20.79 -1.51 -2.24
N GLN A 87 -21.61 -2.56 -2.18
CA GLN A 87 -22.07 -3.12 -0.90
C GLN A 87 -20.94 -3.81 -0.13
N GLU A 88 -19.98 -4.39 -0.85
CA GLU A 88 -18.79 -5.04 -0.28
C GLU A 88 -17.58 -4.12 -0.42
N LYS A 89 -16.82 -3.96 0.67
CA LYS A 89 -15.55 -3.24 0.67
C LYS A 89 -14.44 -4.14 0.16
N ILE A 90 -14.16 -4.04 -1.13
CA ILE A 90 -13.06 -4.78 -1.79
C ILE A 90 -11.97 -3.79 -2.18
N PHE A 91 -10.71 -4.14 -1.94
CA PHE A 91 -9.57 -3.39 -2.42
C PHE A 91 -9.02 -4.04 -3.70
N ASP A 92 -9.05 -3.33 -4.81
CA ASP A 92 -8.47 -3.80 -6.06
C ASP A 92 -6.97 -3.54 -6.07
N GLY A 93 -6.19 -4.59 -5.85
CA GLY A 93 -4.73 -4.55 -5.81
C GLY A 93 -4.12 -4.63 -7.20
N TYR A 94 -3.28 -3.65 -7.54
CA TYR A 94 -2.58 -3.57 -8.82
C TYR A 94 -1.14 -4.02 -8.72
N VAL A 95 -0.47 -3.63 -7.64
CA VAL A 95 0.92 -3.98 -7.35
C VAL A 95 1.01 -4.41 -5.90
N ILE A 96 1.63 -5.56 -5.66
CA ILE A 96 1.91 -6.07 -4.32
C ILE A 96 3.41 -6.12 -4.17
N LYS A 97 3.92 -5.41 -3.16
CA LYS A 97 5.34 -5.38 -2.82
C LYS A 97 5.57 -6.17 -1.54
N LYS A 98 6.36 -7.23 -1.64
CA LYS A 98 6.77 -8.05 -0.49
C LYS A 98 7.83 -7.31 0.32
N SER A 99 7.99 -7.68 1.60
CA SER A 99 9.09 -7.17 2.43
C SER A 99 10.48 -7.51 1.87
N SER A 100 10.60 -8.57 1.06
CA SER A 100 11.84 -8.93 0.35
C SER A 100 12.25 -7.91 -0.72
N GLY A 101 11.33 -7.02 -1.13
CA GLY A 101 11.50 -6.10 -2.24
C GLY A 101 10.96 -6.63 -3.58
N GLU A 102 10.59 -7.91 -3.65
CA GLU A 102 9.90 -8.48 -4.81
C GLU A 102 8.56 -7.78 -5.05
N GLN A 103 8.23 -7.52 -6.32
CA GLN A 103 6.97 -6.92 -6.74
C GLN A 103 6.19 -7.86 -7.64
N ILE A 104 4.92 -8.04 -7.31
CA ILE A 104 3.95 -8.77 -8.12
C ILE A 104 3.04 -7.74 -8.77
N ILE A 105 3.04 -7.69 -10.09
CA ILE A 105 2.18 -6.81 -10.88
C ILE A 105 0.94 -7.62 -11.27
N VAL A 106 -0.21 -7.28 -10.69
CA VAL A 106 -1.49 -7.95 -10.94
C VAL A 106 -2.12 -7.41 -12.21
N THR A 107 -2.24 -6.10 -12.29
CA THR A 107 -2.69 -5.36 -13.46
C THR A 107 -1.75 -4.18 -13.66
N HIS A 108 -1.58 -3.74 -14.90
CA HIS A 108 -0.89 -2.49 -15.18
C HIS A 108 -1.91 -1.36 -15.03
N PRO A 109 -1.92 -0.61 -13.91
CA PRO A 109 -2.81 0.53 -13.81
C PRO A 109 -2.37 1.55 -14.86
N THR A 110 -3.21 1.82 -15.85
CA THR A 110 -2.99 2.94 -16.75
C THR A 110 -3.08 4.22 -15.91
N PRO A 111 -2.03 5.06 -15.87
CA PRO A 111 -2.12 6.31 -15.14
C PRO A 111 -3.25 7.15 -15.74
N HIS A 112 -4.27 7.44 -14.93
CA HIS A 112 -5.26 8.44 -15.29
C HIS A 112 -4.61 9.81 -15.14
N PHE A 113 -3.99 10.30 -16.22
CA PHE A 113 -3.56 11.68 -16.31
C PHE A 113 -4.82 12.55 -16.46
N GLY A 114 -5.27 13.15 -15.35
CA GLY A 114 -6.27 14.21 -15.42
C GLY A 114 -5.65 15.45 -16.08
N PHE A 115 -5.97 15.70 -17.35
CA PHE A 115 -5.68 16.99 -17.96
C PHE A 115 -6.58 18.04 -17.31
N ILE A 116 -6.02 18.91 -16.47
CA ILE A 116 -6.70 20.13 -16.04
C ILE A 116 -6.58 21.12 -17.20
N ILE A 117 -7.64 21.25 -17.99
CA ILE A 117 -7.83 22.38 -18.90
C ILE A 117 -8.21 23.59 -18.04
N HIS A 118 -7.23 24.41 -17.69
CA HIS A 118 -7.48 25.80 -17.30
C HIS A 118 -8.01 26.52 -18.54
N SER A 119 -9.32 26.54 -18.76
CA SER A 119 -9.93 27.58 -19.58
C SER A 119 -9.82 28.87 -18.78
N ALA A 120 -8.91 29.75 -19.17
CA ALA A 120 -8.95 31.14 -18.73
C ALA A 120 -10.34 31.69 -19.12
N PHE A 121 -11.09 32.13 -18.13
CA PHE A 121 -12.33 32.87 -18.36
C PHE A 121 -11.90 34.29 -18.76
N GLU A 122 -12.18 34.69 -20.00
CA GLU A 122 -12.15 36.11 -20.42
C GLU A 122 -13.40 36.84 -19.93
#